data_AF-A0A3M1H3P7-F1
#
_entry.id   AF-A0A3M1H3P7-F1
#
_cell.length_a   1.000
_cell.length_b   1.000
_cell.length_c   1.000
_cell.angle_alpha   90.00
_cell.angle_beta   90.00
_cell.angle_gamma   90.00
#
_symmetry.space_group_name_H-M   'P 1'
#
loop_
_entity.id
_entity.type
_entity.pdbx_description
1 polymer ?
#
loop_
_entity_poly.entity_id
_entity_poly.type
_entity_poly.pdbx_seq_one_letter_code
_entity_poly.pdbx_strand_id
1 'polypeptide(L)'
;MESLRQKYTRWQFLFFPPAFEPLRPVPLTTYLLIVAVSAGLFAVIGLFVPADGFLGYDWYHYYSRGIREPFYPPWLVYVQWLTWPGLVGLNCAGLVMALYQRRASPVRMALPFLSLPALWLLFLGQLDGLVLLGLTGLPWLIPLASLKPQLSFFAFLTHPRRLVWLGVWVGLSIAVWGFWLTDMFSYDRQWQALYTGATQPQNISLWPWGVPLALVLLWHSRGDVDMLMLAGSFVTPHLMPYNYVVVLPALARIPFWLACLLVAISWLPLSANWVGDWGWQLGHLFAGTLWLALYTKRRRGAVCLP
;
A
#
# COMPACT_ATOMS: atom_id res chain seq x y z
N MET A 1 44.58 -8.42 7.35
CA MET A 1 43.43 -8.33 8.26
C MET A 1 42.40 -7.38 7.66
N GLU A 2 41.17 -7.83 7.47
CA GLU A 2 40.08 -6.99 6.97
C GLU A 2 39.67 -5.96 8.04
N SER A 3 39.57 -4.67 7.68
CA SER A 3 39.23 -3.61 8.64
C SER A 3 37.78 -3.75 9.16
N LEU A 4 37.49 -3.27 10.37
CA LEU A 4 36.12 -3.25 10.92
C LEU A 4 35.13 -2.53 9.98
N ARG A 5 35.59 -1.48 9.29
CA ARG A 5 34.81 -0.75 8.30
C ARG A 5 34.46 -1.61 7.08
N GLN A 6 35.40 -2.41 6.58
CA GLN A 6 35.16 -3.35 5.47
C GLN A 6 34.20 -4.47 5.88
N LYS A 7 34.39 -5.07 7.07
CA LYS A 7 33.45 -6.04 7.62
C LYS A 7 32.05 -5.43 7.77
N TYR A 8 31.94 -4.23 8.35
CA TYR A 8 30.67 -3.51 8.47
C TYR A 8 30.03 -3.25 7.10
N THR A 9 30.81 -2.81 6.11
CA THR A 9 30.30 -2.55 4.75
C THR A 9 29.82 -3.84 4.09
N ARG A 10 30.55 -4.95 4.27
CA ARG A 10 30.18 -6.27 3.76
C ARG A 10 28.91 -6.81 4.42
N TRP A 11 28.81 -6.70 5.75
CA TRP A 11 27.60 -7.04 6.50
C TRP A 11 26.43 -6.14 6.11
N GLN A 12 26.66 -4.85 5.94
CA GLN A 12 25.67 -3.90 5.46
C GLN A 12 25.20 -4.28 4.07
N PHE A 13 26.09 -4.68 3.15
CA PHE A 13 25.70 -5.12 1.81
C PHE A 13 24.96 -6.47 1.82
N LEU A 14 25.35 -7.39 2.71
CA LEU A 14 24.75 -8.71 2.85
C LEU A 14 23.36 -8.65 3.50
N PHE A 15 23.14 -7.74 4.45
CA PHE A 15 21.88 -7.55 5.15
C PHE A 15 20.97 -6.48 4.53
N PHE A 16 21.56 -5.45 3.92
CA PHE A 16 20.92 -4.32 3.27
C PHE A 16 21.55 -4.14 1.87
N PRO A 17 21.25 -5.05 0.92
CA PRO A 17 21.71 -4.88 -0.45
C PRO A 17 21.30 -3.47 -0.95
N PRO A 18 22.14 -2.82 -1.77
CA PRO A 18 21.89 -1.47 -2.23
C PRO A 18 20.48 -1.40 -2.79
N ALA A 19 19.76 -0.34 -2.41
CA ALA A 19 18.39 -0.15 -2.78
C ALA A 19 18.23 -0.37 -4.29
N PHE A 20 17.48 -1.39 -4.67
CA PHE A 20 16.93 -1.48 -6.01
C PHE A 20 15.74 -0.52 -5.99
N GLU A 21 16.04 0.78 -5.94
CA GLU A 21 15.05 1.85 -6.01
C GLU A 21 14.91 2.24 -7.49
N PRO A 22 14.00 1.61 -8.25
CA PRO A 22 13.70 2.04 -9.62
C PRO A 22 12.95 3.38 -9.65
N LEU A 23 12.82 4.07 -8.51
CA LEU A 23 12.05 5.28 -8.37
C LEU A 23 12.81 6.44 -9.01
N ARG A 24 12.17 7.10 -9.97
CA ARG A 24 12.61 8.37 -10.53
C ARG A 24 12.61 9.40 -9.39
N PRO A 25 13.75 10.05 -9.07
CA PRO A 25 13.74 11.22 -8.21
C PRO A 25 12.95 12.33 -8.91
N VAL A 26 12.06 12.99 -8.18
CA VAL A 26 11.18 14.03 -8.73
C VAL A 26 11.45 15.33 -7.97
N PRO A 27 11.83 16.42 -8.65
CA PRO A 27 11.95 17.74 -8.02
C PRO A 27 10.63 18.13 -7.34
N LEU A 28 10.70 18.84 -6.22
CA LEU A 28 9.51 19.21 -5.44
C LEU A 28 8.47 19.95 -6.30
N THR A 29 8.90 20.86 -7.18
CA THR A 29 8.01 21.58 -8.08
C THR A 29 7.26 20.65 -9.03
N THR A 30 7.95 19.69 -9.65
CA THR A 30 7.33 18.67 -10.50
C THR A 30 6.43 17.73 -9.72
N TYR A 31 6.83 17.34 -8.50
CA TYR A 31 6.02 16.51 -7.61
C TYR A 31 4.68 17.21 -7.29
N LEU A 32 4.75 18.46 -6.82
CA LEU A 32 3.57 19.25 -6.48
C LEU A 32 2.70 19.51 -7.72
N LEU A 33 3.30 19.77 -8.88
CA LEU A 33 2.56 19.95 -10.13
C LEU A 33 1.79 18.68 -10.51
N ILE A 34 2.45 17.51 -10.51
CA ILE A 34 1.80 16.24 -10.85
C ILE A 34 0.66 15.94 -9.87
N VAL A 35 0.91 16.07 -8.56
CA VAL A 35 -0.09 15.84 -7.52
C VAL A 35 -1.26 16.81 -7.67
N ALA A 36 -1.01 18.12 -7.81
CA ALA A 36 -2.06 19.13 -7.93
C ALA A 36 -2.90 18.94 -9.19
N VAL A 37 -2.28 18.72 -10.36
CA VAL A 37 -2.99 18.53 -11.63
C VAL A 37 -3.80 17.23 -11.59
N SER A 38 -3.19 16.12 -11.17
CA SER A 38 -3.93 14.85 -11.08
C SER A 38 -5.05 14.89 -10.04
N ALA A 39 -4.80 15.48 -8.86
CA ALA A 39 -5.84 15.64 -7.84
C ALA A 39 -6.99 16.52 -8.35
N GLY A 40 -6.71 17.62 -9.03
CA GLY A 40 -7.73 18.47 -9.64
C GLY A 40 -8.56 17.73 -10.69
N LEU A 41 -7.91 17.02 -11.62
CA LEU A 41 -8.59 16.24 -12.67
C LEU A 41 -9.51 15.16 -12.08
N PHE A 42 -9.01 14.37 -11.13
CA PHE A 42 -9.79 13.31 -10.50
C PHE A 42 -10.84 13.86 -9.52
N ALA A 43 -10.62 15.02 -8.90
CA ALA A 43 -11.66 15.70 -8.12
C ALA A 43 -12.81 16.16 -9.02
N VAL A 44 -12.53 16.67 -10.23
CA VAL A 44 -13.58 16.98 -11.20
C VAL A 44 -14.37 15.72 -11.57
N ILE A 45 -13.72 14.58 -11.77
CA ILE A 45 -14.41 13.30 -11.97
C ILE A 45 -15.27 12.95 -10.73
N GLY A 46 -14.72 13.14 -9.53
CA GLY A 46 -15.43 12.89 -8.26
C GLY A 46 -16.67 13.77 -8.05
N LEU A 47 -16.82 14.90 -8.74
CA LEU A 47 -18.06 15.69 -8.75
C LEU A 47 -19.21 14.96 -9.45
N PHE A 48 -18.90 14.08 -10.41
CA PHE A 48 -19.89 13.31 -11.17
C PHE A 48 -20.17 11.92 -10.60
N VAL A 49 -19.43 11.52 -9.56
CA VAL A 49 -19.63 10.26 -8.84
C VAL A 49 -20.14 10.60 -7.45
N PRO A 50 -21.46 10.64 -7.20
CA PRO A 50 -21.98 10.99 -5.88
C PRO A 50 -21.56 9.94 -4.84
N ALA A 51 -21.21 10.40 -3.64
CA ALA A 51 -21.04 9.54 -2.48
C ALA A 51 -22.43 9.18 -1.92
N ASP A 52 -23.08 8.22 -2.54
CA ASP A 52 -24.40 7.72 -2.13
C ASP A 52 -24.50 6.20 -2.35
N GLY A 53 -25.36 5.55 -1.57
CA GLY A 53 -25.55 4.11 -1.55
C GLY A 53 -24.26 3.35 -1.25
N PHE A 54 -23.76 2.60 -2.24
CA PHE A 54 -22.52 1.82 -2.10
C PHE A 54 -21.26 2.60 -2.49
N LEU A 55 -21.39 3.80 -3.06
CA LEU A 55 -20.26 4.63 -3.48
C LEU A 55 -19.86 5.60 -2.36
N GLY A 56 -18.56 5.66 -2.07
CA GLY A 56 -18.03 6.43 -0.94
C GLY A 56 -18.55 5.96 0.42
N TYR A 57 -18.98 4.71 0.59
CA TYR A 57 -19.64 4.23 1.81
C TYR A 57 -18.86 4.56 3.09
N ASP A 58 -17.58 4.17 3.19
CA ASP A 58 -16.77 4.41 4.39
C ASP A 58 -16.48 5.90 4.59
N TRP A 59 -16.31 6.64 3.50
CA TRP A 59 -16.16 8.09 3.56
C TRP A 59 -17.41 8.77 4.13
N TYR A 60 -18.59 8.44 3.61
CA TYR A 60 -19.86 9.06 3.99
C TYR A 60 -20.29 8.70 5.41
N HIS A 61 -20.13 7.43 5.79
CA HIS A 61 -20.56 6.94 7.10
C HIS A 61 -19.55 7.17 8.22
N TYR A 62 -18.24 7.15 7.94
CA TYR A 62 -17.21 7.26 8.97
C TYR A 62 -16.32 8.49 8.80
N TYR A 63 -15.56 8.58 7.71
CA TYR A 63 -14.45 9.54 7.63
C TYR A 63 -14.90 11.00 7.57
N SER A 64 -15.93 11.33 6.79
CA SER A 64 -16.47 12.69 6.67
C SER A 64 -17.06 13.23 7.97
N ARG A 65 -17.40 12.34 8.92
CA ARG A 65 -17.97 12.68 10.23
C ARG A 65 -16.92 12.69 11.34
N GLY A 66 -15.65 12.47 11.01
CA GLY A 66 -14.58 12.35 12.01
C GLY A 66 -14.68 11.12 12.89
N ILE A 67 -15.52 10.13 12.51
CA ILE A 67 -15.64 8.88 13.26
C ILE A 67 -14.36 8.09 13.04
N ARG A 68 -13.60 7.92 14.11
CA ARG A 68 -12.34 7.17 14.12
C ARG A 68 -12.55 5.91 14.93
N GLU A 69 -12.50 4.76 14.26
CA GLU A 69 -12.43 3.47 14.94
C GLU A 69 -11.09 3.36 15.69
N PRO A 70 -11.04 2.69 16.86
CA PRO A 70 -9.88 2.79 17.74
C PRO A 70 -8.61 2.17 17.14
N PHE A 71 -8.75 1.23 16.21
CA PHE A 71 -7.64 0.58 15.52
C PHE A 71 -7.02 1.42 14.39
N TYR A 72 -7.55 2.61 14.11
CA TYR A 72 -6.92 3.57 13.22
C TYR A 72 -6.03 4.57 13.98
N PRO A 73 -4.99 5.10 13.33
CA PRO A 73 -4.12 6.08 13.96
C PRO A 73 -4.86 7.39 14.29
N PRO A 74 -4.45 8.12 15.34
CA PRO A 74 -5.18 9.30 15.80
C PRO A 74 -5.34 10.42 14.77
N TRP A 75 -4.34 10.62 13.91
CA TRP A 75 -4.36 11.65 12.86
C TRP A 75 -5.28 11.31 11.68
N LEU A 76 -5.92 10.12 11.68
CA LEU A 76 -6.99 9.81 10.72
C LEU A 76 -8.11 10.86 10.75
N VAL A 77 -8.35 11.48 11.92
CA VAL A 77 -9.40 12.51 12.10
C VAL A 77 -9.27 13.69 11.13
N TYR A 78 -8.07 13.99 10.63
CA TYR A 78 -7.85 15.08 9.68
C TYR A 78 -8.39 14.80 8.28
N VAL A 79 -8.70 13.54 7.99
CA VAL A 79 -9.30 13.12 6.71
C VAL A 79 -10.71 13.70 6.56
N GLN A 80 -11.43 13.95 7.66
CA GLN A 80 -12.75 14.60 7.64
C GLN A 80 -12.78 15.98 6.98
N TRP A 81 -11.62 16.65 6.86
CA TRP A 81 -11.50 17.96 6.23
C TRP A 81 -11.46 17.92 4.71
N LEU A 82 -11.37 16.74 4.11
CA LEU A 82 -11.52 16.58 2.67
C LEU A 82 -13.01 16.67 2.29
N THR A 83 -13.28 17.07 1.06
CA THR A 83 -14.58 16.80 0.44
C THR A 83 -14.52 15.44 -0.25
N TRP A 84 -15.66 14.83 -0.57
CA TRP A 84 -15.67 13.59 -1.34
C TRP A 84 -14.86 13.70 -2.67
N PRO A 85 -15.07 14.73 -3.52
CA PRO A 85 -14.23 14.97 -4.68
C PRO A 85 -12.74 15.12 -4.33
N GLY A 86 -12.42 15.83 -3.24
CA GLY A 86 -11.05 15.99 -2.78
C GLY A 86 -10.39 14.66 -2.39
N LEU A 87 -11.13 13.76 -1.74
CA LEU A 87 -10.67 12.43 -1.40
C LEU A 87 -10.38 11.60 -2.66
N VAL A 88 -11.33 11.56 -3.61
CA VAL A 88 -11.15 10.87 -4.90
C VAL A 88 -9.90 11.42 -5.61
N GLY A 89 -9.79 12.74 -5.69
CA GLY A 89 -8.66 13.46 -6.28
C GLY A 89 -7.32 13.01 -5.70
N LEU A 90 -7.16 13.12 -4.38
CA LEU A 90 -5.90 12.80 -3.71
C LEU A 90 -5.55 11.30 -3.73
N ASN A 91 -6.54 10.41 -3.60
CA ASN A 91 -6.31 8.98 -3.72
C ASN A 91 -5.77 8.60 -5.11
N CYS A 92 -6.41 9.10 -6.16
CA CYS A 92 -5.97 8.86 -7.53
C CYS A 92 -4.63 9.54 -7.83
N ALA A 93 -4.38 10.74 -7.29
CA ALA A 93 -3.10 11.43 -7.40
C ALA A 93 -1.94 10.63 -6.79
N GLY A 94 -2.17 9.98 -5.64
CA GLY A 94 -1.20 9.06 -5.03
C GLY A 94 -0.82 7.92 -5.97
N LEU A 95 -1.80 7.30 -6.63
CA LEU A 95 -1.57 6.26 -7.62
C LEU A 95 -0.82 6.77 -8.86
N VAL A 96 -1.23 7.91 -9.42
CA VAL A 96 -0.54 8.56 -10.56
C VAL A 96 0.92 8.86 -10.21
N MET A 97 1.17 9.51 -9.07
CA MET A 97 2.51 9.90 -8.63
C MET A 97 3.40 8.67 -8.44
N ALA A 98 2.87 7.61 -7.84
CA ALA A 98 3.58 6.36 -7.63
C ALA A 98 3.92 5.63 -8.94
N LEU A 99 3.01 5.65 -9.92
CA LEU A 99 3.24 5.12 -11.26
C LEU A 99 4.25 5.95 -12.05
N TYR A 100 4.19 7.27 -11.91
CA TYR A 100 5.15 8.20 -12.53
C TYR A 100 6.56 7.97 -12.00
N GLN A 101 6.73 7.82 -10.67
CA GLN A 101 8.02 7.47 -10.07
C GLN A 101 8.54 6.13 -10.60
N ARG A 102 7.66 5.18 -10.93
CA ARG A 102 8.03 3.88 -11.53
C ARG A 102 8.18 3.92 -13.06
N ARG A 103 8.20 5.12 -13.66
CA ARG A 103 8.38 5.35 -15.10
C ARG A 103 7.34 4.63 -15.97
N ALA A 104 6.11 4.50 -15.49
CA ALA A 104 5.02 3.93 -16.27
C ALA A 104 4.76 4.78 -17.54
N SER A 105 4.47 4.14 -18.67
CA SER A 105 3.91 4.82 -19.84
C SER A 105 2.42 5.16 -19.58
N PRO A 106 1.81 6.12 -20.30
CA PRO A 106 0.40 6.47 -20.10
C PRO A 106 -0.56 5.27 -20.15
N VAL A 107 -0.36 4.36 -21.13
CA VAL A 107 -1.17 3.13 -21.24
C VAL A 107 -0.99 2.22 -20.03
N ARG A 108 0.23 2.11 -19.49
CA ARG A 108 0.49 1.34 -18.26
C ARG A 108 -0.08 2.02 -17.02
N MET A 109 -0.21 3.35 -17.02
CA MET A 109 -0.81 4.07 -15.90
C MET A 109 -2.31 3.80 -15.80
N ALA A 110 -3.00 3.62 -16.93
CA ALA A 110 -4.43 3.34 -16.96
C ALA A 110 -4.78 1.96 -16.36
N LEU A 111 -3.93 0.95 -16.56
CA LEU A 111 -4.19 -0.43 -16.13
C LEU A 111 -4.56 -0.57 -14.63
N PRO A 112 -3.77 -0.03 -13.67
CA PRO A 112 -4.13 -0.02 -12.25
C PRO A 112 -5.53 0.49 -11.93
N PHE A 113 -6.05 1.49 -12.65
CA PHE A 113 -7.39 2.03 -12.41
C PHE A 113 -8.52 1.07 -12.80
N LEU A 114 -8.22 0.04 -13.59
CA LEU A 114 -9.16 -1.01 -13.98
C LEU A 114 -9.10 -2.24 -13.05
N SER A 115 -8.23 -2.21 -12.04
CA SER A 115 -8.09 -3.30 -11.08
C SER A 115 -9.13 -3.19 -9.96
N LEU A 116 -9.49 -4.34 -9.39
CA LEU A 116 -10.41 -4.38 -8.26
C LEU A 116 -9.94 -3.50 -7.10
N PRO A 117 -8.67 -3.51 -6.64
CA PRO A 117 -8.26 -2.68 -5.51
C PRO A 117 -8.44 -1.18 -5.72
N ALA A 118 -8.21 -0.68 -6.95
CA ALA A 118 -8.39 0.74 -7.26
C ALA A 118 -9.87 1.13 -7.34
N LEU A 119 -10.71 0.30 -7.96
CA LEU A 119 -12.14 0.56 -8.04
C LEU A 119 -12.82 0.41 -6.67
N TRP A 120 -12.39 -0.58 -5.89
CA TRP A 120 -12.86 -0.76 -4.52
C TRP A 120 -12.56 0.46 -3.65
N LEU A 121 -11.38 1.07 -3.82
CA LEU A 121 -11.04 2.31 -3.15
C LEU A 121 -12.07 3.42 -3.45
N LEU A 122 -12.52 3.53 -4.70
CA LEU A 122 -13.53 4.51 -5.11
C LEU A 122 -14.93 4.11 -4.64
N PHE A 123 -15.25 2.82 -4.67
CA PHE A 123 -16.56 2.34 -4.22
C PHE A 123 -16.72 2.54 -2.72
N LEU A 124 -15.77 2.15 -1.89
CA LEU A 124 -15.92 2.36 -0.45
C LEU A 124 -15.46 3.75 0.02
N GLY A 125 -14.73 4.53 -0.78
CA GLY A 125 -14.13 5.77 -0.30
C GLY A 125 -12.97 5.51 0.67
N GLN A 126 -12.15 4.51 0.36
CA GLN A 126 -10.99 4.14 1.17
C GLN A 126 -9.84 5.15 1.05
N LEU A 127 -8.88 5.03 1.96
CA LEU A 127 -7.77 5.97 2.13
C LEU A 127 -6.42 5.43 1.65
N ASP A 128 -6.40 4.20 1.13
CA ASP A 128 -5.17 3.51 0.76
C ASP A 128 -4.42 4.23 -0.40
N GLY A 129 -5.09 5.08 -1.18
CA GLY A 129 -4.46 5.96 -2.16
C GLY A 129 -3.75 7.16 -1.53
N LEU A 130 -4.27 7.70 -0.43
CA LEU A 130 -3.56 8.65 0.43
C LEU A 130 -2.31 8.00 1.04
N VAL A 131 -2.44 6.76 1.53
CA VAL A 131 -1.27 5.99 2.01
C VAL A 131 -0.22 5.88 0.91
N LEU A 132 -0.62 5.58 -0.31
CA LEU A 132 0.27 5.52 -1.45
C LEU A 132 0.92 6.88 -1.76
N LEU A 133 0.15 7.98 -1.71
CA LEU A 133 0.70 9.34 -1.81
C LEU A 133 1.76 9.58 -0.73
N GLY A 134 1.52 9.13 0.50
CA GLY A 134 2.48 9.21 1.60
C GLY A 134 3.78 8.47 1.32
N LEU A 135 3.68 7.27 0.75
CA LEU A 135 4.84 6.48 0.32
C LEU A 135 5.67 7.19 -0.76
N THR A 136 5.06 7.98 -1.64
CA THR A 136 5.79 8.71 -2.69
C THR A 136 6.59 9.91 -2.18
N GLY A 137 6.26 10.43 -0.99
CA GLY A 137 6.86 11.62 -0.39
C GLY A 137 7.62 11.36 0.93
N LEU A 138 8.05 10.12 1.16
CA LEU A 138 8.88 9.79 2.33
C LEU A 138 10.20 10.58 2.32
N PRO A 139 10.73 11.00 3.50
CA PRO A 139 10.20 10.75 4.85
C PRO A 139 9.16 11.79 5.31
N TRP A 140 8.90 12.84 4.54
CA TRP A 140 8.07 13.96 5.00
C TRP A 140 6.59 13.60 5.11
N LEU A 141 6.12 12.66 4.27
CA LEU A 141 4.72 12.21 4.27
C LEU A 141 4.50 10.88 5.03
N ILE A 142 5.35 10.56 6.01
CA ILE A 142 5.14 9.40 6.89
C ILE A 142 3.76 9.37 7.54
N PRO A 143 3.22 10.49 8.09
CA PRO A 143 1.89 10.48 8.69
C PRO A 143 0.84 9.90 7.73
N LEU A 144 0.90 10.34 6.47
CA LEU A 144 0.00 9.89 5.42
C LEU A 144 0.23 8.41 5.07
N ALA A 145 1.50 7.98 4.93
CA ALA A 145 1.85 6.58 4.68
C ALA A 145 1.40 5.63 5.81
N SER A 146 1.26 6.15 7.03
CA SER A 146 0.85 5.39 8.22
C SER A 146 -0.65 5.43 8.53
N LEU A 147 -1.49 6.06 7.70
CA LEU A 147 -2.96 6.06 7.89
C LEU A 147 -3.56 4.65 7.91
N LYS A 148 -3.06 3.78 7.03
CA LYS A 148 -3.41 2.36 6.95
C LYS A 148 -2.12 1.54 6.77
N PRO A 149 -1.46 1.15 7.87
CA PRO A 149 -0.08 0.64 7.83
C PRO A 149 0.05 -0.81 7.37
N GLN A 150 -1.07 -1.50 7.07
CA GLN A 150 -1.14 -2.95 6.77
C GLN A 150 0.01 -3.40 5.86
N LEU A 151 0.17 -2.75 4.70
CA LEU A 151 1.24 -3.06 3.77
C LEU A 151 2.32 -1.98 3.71
N SER A 152 1.99 -0.71 3.94
CA SER A 152 2.93 0.41 3.79
C SER A 152 4.06 0.37 4.82
N PHE A 153 3.87 -0.27 5.99
CA PHE A 153 4.93 -0.43 6.99
C PHE A 153 6.16 -1.17 6.43
N PHE A 154 5.95 -2.14 5.55
CA PHE A 154 7.04 -2.90 4.92
C PHE A 154 7.89 -2.04 3.98
N ALA A 155 7.36 -0.92 3.47
CA ALA A 155 8.14 0.02 2.66
C ALA A 155 9.29 0.66 3.44
N PHE A 156 9.18 0.78 4.77
CA PHE A 156 10.22 1.35 5.62
C PHE A 156 11.42 0.41 5.78
N LEU A 157 11.21 -0.89 5.64
CA LEU A 157 12.27 -1.91 5.71
C LEU A 157 13.25 -1.85 4.52
N THR A 158 12.97 -1.05 3.50
CA THR A 158 13.89 -0.87 2.36
C THR A 158 15.20 -0.21 2.73
N HIS A 159 15.18 0.72 3.68
CA HIS A 159 16.35 1.52 4.00
C HIS A 159 16.36 1.92 5.47
N PRO A 160 17.48 1.78 6.20
CA PRO A 160 17.55 2.07 7.63
C PRO A 160 17.16 3.51 7.98
N ARG A 161 17.48 4.49 7.12
CA ARG A 161 17.04 5.89 7.32
C ARG A 161 15.51 6.03 7.36
N ARG A 162 14.76 5.25 6.57
CA ARG A 162 13.29 5.31 6.59
C ARG A 162 12.76 4.77 7.91
N LEU A 163 13.35 3.69 8.43
CA LEU A 163 13.03 3.18 9.77
C LEU A 163 13.31 4.20 10.88
N VAL A 164 14.41 4.94 10.80
CA VAL A 164 14.71 6.01 11.76
C VAL A 164 13.61 7.07 11.73
N TRP A 165 13.24 7.57 10.54
CA TRP A 165 12.17 8.56 10.42
C TRP A 165 10.81 8.04 10.88
N LEU A 166 10.52 6.75 10.64
CA LEU A 166 9.32 6.11 11.17
C LEU A 166 9.34 6.06 12.70
N GLY A 167 10.48 5.70 13.30
CA GLY A 167 10.65 5.71 14.76
C GLY A 167 10.46 7.11 15.36
N VAL A 168 11.02 8.14 14.71
CA VAL A 168 10.80 9.54 15.10
C VAL A 168 9.31 9.89 15.03
N TRP A 169 8.62 9.57 13.93
CA TRP A 169 7.20 9.84 13.80
C TRP A 169 6.37 9.08 14.85
N VAL A 170 6.65 7.80 15.08
CA VAL A 170 5.95 7.00 16.11
C VAL A 170 6.16 7.63 17.49
N GLY A 171 7.40 7.99 17.83
CA GLY A 171 7.70 8.66 19.11
C GLY A 171 6.96 9.99 19.28
N LEU A 172 6.96 10.84 18.24
CA LEU A 172 6.18 12.09 18.23
C LEU A 172 4.68 11.81 18.36
N SER A 173 4.17 10.79 17.66
CA SER A 173 2.75 10.45 17.70
C SER A 173 2.31 9.97 19.07
N ILE A 174 3.16 9.21 19.77
CA ILE A 174 2.90 8.77 21.14
C ILE A 174 2.93 9.96 22.10
N ALA A 175 3.85 10.91 21.91
CA ALA A 175 3.93 12.11 22.74
C ALA A 175 2.69 13.01 22.60
N VAL A 176 2.10 13.09 21.41
CA VAL A 176 0.93 13.96 21.15
C VAL A 176 -0.40 13.27 21.47
N TRP A 177 -0.56 11.99 21.13
CA TRP A 177 -1.84 11.28 21.21
C TRP A 177 -1.88 10.12 22.21
N GLY A 178 -0.81 9.88 22.96
CA GLY A 178 -0.69 8.74 23.86
C GLY A 178 -0.41 7.42 23.15
N PHE A 179 -0.47 6.31 23.89
CA PHE A 179 -0.03 4.99 23.40
C PHE A 179 -1.10 4.27 22.55
N TRP A 180 -1.47 4.86 21.42
CA TRP A 180 -2.53 4.38 20.52
C TRP A 180 -2.22 3.04 19.80
N LEU A 181 -0.96 2.59 19.79
CA LEU A 181 -0.56 1.36 19.11
C LEU A 181 -1.22 0.10 19.68
N THR A 182 -1.59 0.10 20.97
CA THR A 182 -2.28 -1.04 21.60
C THR A 182 -3.62 -1.32 20.94
N ASP A 183 -4.34 -0.26 20.56
CA ASP A 183 -5.63 -0.39 19.92
C ASP A 183 -5.47 -0.99 18.52
N MET A 184 -4.50 -0.48 17.76
CA MET A 184 -4.17 -0.98 16.42
C MET A 184 -3.77 -2.46 16.42
N PHE A 185 -2.96 -2.92 17.37
CA PHE A 185 -2.58 -4.34 17.47
C PHE A 185 -3.74 -5.26 17.91
N SER A 186 -4.85 -4.69 18.38
CA SER A 186 -6.05 -5.41 18.77
C SER A 186 -7.19 -5.34 17.74
N TYR A 187 -6.87 -4.99 16.48
CA TYR A 187 -7.83 -4.76 15.39
C TYR A 187 -8.98 -5.77 15.36
N ASP A 188 -8.71 -7.07 15.20
CA ASP A 188 -9.78 -8.07 14.99
C ASP A 188 -10.69 -8.19 16.23
N ARG A 189 -10.10 -8.09 17.43
CA ARG A 189 -10.86 -8.09 18.68
C ARG A 189 -11.78 -6.88 18.76
N GLN A 190 -11.27 -5.69 18.41
CA GLN A 190 -12.06 -4.46 18.41
C GLN A 190 -13.15 -4.48 17.35
N TRP A 191 -12.85 -4.98 16.14
CA TRP A 191 -13.81 -5.13 15.07
C TRP A 191 -14.98 -6.02 15.49
N GLN A 192 -14.70 -7.21 16.03
CA GLN A 192 -15.73 -8.14 16.50
C GLN A 192 -16.60 -7.52 17.60
N ALA A 193 -16.01 -6.70 18.49
CA ALA A 193 -16.72 -6.00 19.54
C ALA A 193 -17.64 -4.89 18.99
N LEU A 194 -17.19 -4.12 17.99
CA LEU A 194 -17.95 -3.01 17.40
C LEU A 194 -19.09 -3.49 16.51
N TYR A 195 -18.89 -4.59 15.78
CA TYR A 195 -19.83 -5.08 14.77
C TYR A 195 -20.53 -6.38 15.17
N THR A 196 -20.70 -6.64 16.47
CA THR A 196 -21.52 -7.73 17.02
C THR A 196 -21.25 -9.10 16.41
N GLY A 197 -19.97 -9.46 16.27
CA GLY A 197 -19.57 -10.76 15.72
C GLY A 197 -19.73 -10.91 14.20
N ALA A 198 -19.97 -9.83 13.46
CA ALA A 198 -19.94 -9.84 12.00
C ALA A 198 -18.58 -10.36 11.52
N THR A 199 -18.60 -11.49 10.81
CA THR A 199 -17.43 -12.00 10.12
C THR A 199 -17.11 -11.07 8.94
N GLN A 200 -15.82 -10.83 8.73
CA GLN A 200 -15.33 -10.17 7.51
C GLN A 200 -14.82 -11.28 6.59
N PRO A 201 -15.67 -11.91 5.76
CA PRO A 201 -15.21 -12.95 4.85
C PRO A 201 -14.16 -12.42 3.86
N GLN A 202 -14.10 -11.10 3.68
CA GLN A 202 -13.09 -10.39 2.89
C GLN A 202 -11.72 -10.29 3.58
N ASN A 203 -11.60 -10.63 4.87
CA ASN A 203 -10.31 -10.70 5.54
C ASN A 203 -9.57 -11.95 5.06
N ILE A 204 -8.62 -11.73 4.15
CA ILE A 204 -7.79 -12.76 3.53
C ILE A 204 -6.46 -12.93 4.27
N SER A 205 -6.32 -12.48 5.51
CA SER A 205 -5.07 -12.66 6.26
C SER A 205 -4.69 -14.14 6.36
N LEU A 206 -3.40 -14.42 6.18
CA LEU A 206 -2.81 -15.73 6.43
C LEU A 206 -2.11 -15.80 7.79
N TRP A 207 -2.22 -14.75 8.62
CA TRP A 207 -1.57 -14.72 9.93
C TRP A 207 -2.15 -15.77 10.87
N PRO A 208 -1.32 -16.46 11.68
CA PRO A 208 0.15 -16.45 11.70
C PRO A 208 0.78 -17.45 10.73
N TRP A 209 -0.02 -18.26 10.04
CA TRP A 209 0.43 -19.38 9.19
C TRP A 209 1.27 -18.97 7.98
N GLY A 210 1.11 -17.74 7.49
CA GLY A 210 1.91 -17.19 6.40
C GLY A 210 3.33 -16.74 6.80
N VAL A 211 3.67 -16.74 8.10
CA VAL A 211 5.00 -16.31 8.60
C VAL A 211 6.16 -17.03 7.91
N PRO A 212 6.21 -18.38 7.80
CA PRO A 212 7.35 -19.05 7.18
C PRO A 212 7.56 -18.64 5.72
N LEU A 213 6.48 -18.52 4.95
CA LEU A 213 6.52 -18.05 3.57
C LEU A 213 6.98 -16.59 3.52
N ALA A 214 6.36 -15.72 4.31
CA ALA A 214 6.68 -14.30 4.34
C ALA A 214 8.14 -14.03 4.69
N LEU A 215 8.74 -14.77 5.62
CA LEU A 215 10.16 -14.63 5.97
C LEU A 215 11.08 -14.91 4.77
N VAL A 216 10.80 -15.97 4.00
CA VAL A 216 11.53 -16.28 2.76
C VAL A 216 11.35 -15.17 1.73
N LEU A 217 10.11 -14.71 1.53
CA LEU A 217 9.82 -13.64 0.58
C LEU A 217 10.49 -12.32 0.99
N LEU A 218 10.39 -11.92 2.26
CA LEU A 218 11.01 -10.70 2.81
C LEU A 218 12.52 -10.74 2.64
N TRP A 219 13.17 -11.88 2.92
CA TRP A 219 14.60 -12.06 2.71
C TRP A 219 15.02 -11.80 1.26
N HIS A 220 14.22 -12.26 0.29
CA HIS A 220 14.48 -12.04 -1.13
C HIS A 220 14.00 -10.67 -1.65
N SER A 221 13.24 -9.92 -0.84
CA SER A 221 12.68 -8.62 -1.19
C SER A 221 13.53 -7.44 -0.75
N ARG A 222 14.58 -7.67 0.05
CA ARG A 222 15.43 -6.61 0.61
C ARG A 222 15.93 -5.63 -0.46
N GLY A 223 15.81 -4.34 -0.13
CA GLY A 223 16.15 -3.23 -1.02
C GLY A 223 15.11 -2.89 -2.08
N ASP A 224 13.94 -3.57 -2.12
CA ASP A 224 12.87 -3.30 -3.09
C ASP A 224 11.54 -3.04 -2.37
N VAL A 225 11.04 -1.80 -2.46
CA VAL A 225 9.82 -1.34 -1.76
C VAL A 225 8.62 -2.20 -2.13
N ASP A 226 8.41 -2.45 -3.42
CA ASP A 226 7.22 -3.14 -3.92
C ASP A 226 7.23 -4.60 -3.49
N MET A 227 8.39 -5.27 -3.62
CA MET A 227 8.53 -6.66 -3.21
C MET A 227 8.35 -6.82 -1.70
N LEU A 228 8.84 -5.88 -0.87
CA LEU A 228 8.68 -5.95 0.58
C LEU A 228 7.21 -5.80 0.99
N MET A 229 6.47 -4.86 0.38
CA MET A 229 5.03 -4.72 0.63
C MET A 229 4.24 -5.95 0.19
N LEU A 230 4.58 -6.53 -0.97
CA LEU A 230 3.99 -7.78 -1.46
C LEU A 230 4.32 -8.99 -0.56
N ALA A 231 5.56 -9.09 -0.06
CA ALA A 231 5.93 -10.13 0.89
C ALA A 231 5.22 -9.95 2.24
N GLY A 232 5.07 -8.70 2.67
CA GLY A 232 4.40 -8.31 3.91
C GLY A 232 2.92 -8.69 3.94
N SER A 233 2.24 -8.74 2.79
CA SER A 233 0.83 -9.13 2.75
C SER A 233 0.58 -10.56 3.23
N PHE A 234 1.56 -11.45 3.12
CA PHE A 234 1.45 -12.84 3.61
C PHE A 234 1.57 -12.96 5.13
N VAL A 235 1.97 -11.90 5.85
CA VAL A 235 2.14 -11.91 7.32
C VAL A 235 1.35 -10.80 8.01
N THR A 236 0.59 -10.01 7.27
CA THR A 236 -0.23 -8.95 7.85
C THR A 236 -1.44 -9.56 8.55
N PRO A 237 -1.71 -9.26 9.84
CA PRO A 237 -2.78 -9.89 10.62
C PRO A 237 -4.19 -9.55 10.12
N HIS A 238 -4.35 -8.43 9.43
CA HIS A 238 -5.59 -8.03 8.81
C HIS A 238 -5.33 -7.55 7.39
N LEU A 239 -5.93 -8.21 6.41
CA LEU A 239 -5.71 -7.89 5.00
C LEU A 239 -7.00 -8.09 4.21
N MET A 240 -7.41 -7.07 3.48
CA MET A 240 -8.48 -7.15 2.49
C MET A 240 -7.92 -6.95 1.08
N PRO A 241 -8.57 -7.49 0.03
CA PRO A 241 -8.09 -7.35 -1.34
C PRO A 241 -7.83 -5.90 -1.77
N TYR A 242 -8.61 -4.93 -1.28
CA TYR A 242 -8.41 -3.52 -1.63
C TYR A 242 -7.10 -2.94 -1.11
N ASN A 243 -6.50 -3.49 -0.04
CA ASN A 243 -5.22 -3.01 0.47
C ASN A 243 -4.09 -3.18 -0.56
N TYR A 244 -4.26 -4.06 -1.55
CA TYR A 244 -3.31 -4.21 -2.65
C TYR A 244 -3.19 -2.98 -3.55
N VAL A 245 -4.04 -1.95 -3.39
CA VAL A 245 -3.88 -0.69 -4.14
C VAL A 245 -2.49 -0.06 -3.94
N VAL A 246 -1.89 -0.21 -2.75
CA VAL A 246 -0.55 0.34 -2.44
C VAL A 246 0.59 -0.36 -3.21
N VAL A 247 0.35 -1.57 -3.73
CA VAL A 247 1.32 -2.33 -4.55
C VAL A 247 1.00 -2.32 -6.04
N LEU A 248 -0.18 -1.80 -6.46
CA LEU A 248 -0.53 -1.65 -7.88
C LEU A 248 0.53 -0.92 -8.72
N PRO A 249 1.24 0.11 -8.22
CA PRO A 249 2.28 0.77 -9.01
C PRO A 249 3.38 -0.18 -9.51
N ALA A 250 3.60 -1.31 -8.82
CA ALA A 250 4.57 -2.31 -9.23
C ALA A 250 4.23 -2.98 -10.59
N LEU A 251 2.97 -2.92 -11.04
CA LEU A 251 2.56 -3.37 -12.37
C LEU A 251 3.32 -2.62 -13.49
N ALA A 252 3.76 -1.38 -13.25
CA ALA A 252 4.57 -0.63 -14.21
C ALA A 252 5.92 -1.32 -14.52
N ARG A 253 6.39 -2.20 -13.62
CA ARG A 253 7.72 -2.80 -13.67
C ARG A 253 7.77 -4.16 -14.37
N ILE A 254 6.64 -4.75 -14.72
CA ILE A 254 6.58 -6.08 -15.35
C ILE A 254 6.21 -5.98 -16.85
N PRO A 255 6.28 -7.06 -17.64
CA PRO A 255 5.78 -7.06 -19.01
C PRO A 255 4.30 -6.66 -19.08
N PHE A 256 3.91 -5.95 -20.13
CA PHE A 256 2.56 -5.39 -20.27
C PHE A 256 1.46 -6.47 -20.24
N TRP A 257 1.66 -7.58 -20.96
CA TRP A 257 0.70 -8.69 -20.97
C TRP A 257 0.46 -9.27 -19.57
N LEU A 258 1.53 -9.37 -18.76
CA LEU A 258 1.44 -9.88 -17.39
C LEU A 258 0.76 -8.88 -16.46
N ALA A 259 0.96 -7.57 -16.70
CA ALA A 259 0.20 -6.53 -16.00
C ALA A 259 -1.30 -6.63 -16.31
N CYS A 260 -1.69 -6.84 -17.57
CA CYS A 260 -3.09 -7.08 -17.94
C CYS A 260 -3.66 -8.34 -17.25
N LEU A 261 -2.91 -9.44 -17.26
CA LEU A 261 -3.30 -10.68 -16.58
C LEU A 261 -3.48 -10.45 -15.07
N LEU A 262 -2.57 -9.72 -14.42
CA LEU A 262 -2.67 -9.43 -12.99
C LEU A 262 -3.83 -8.48 -12.68
N VAL A 263 -4.16 -7.52 -13.55
CA VAL A 263 -5.39 -6.74 -13.42
C VAL A 263 -6.60 -7.68 -13.45
N ALA A 264 -6.67 -8.64 -14.38
CA ALA A 264 -7.75 -9.62 -14.40
C ALA A 264 -7.78 -10.51 -13.13
N ILE A 265 -6.63 -11.01 -12.68
CA ILE A 265 -6.49 -11.81 -11.46
C ILE A 265 -6.96 -11.03 -10.23
N SER A 266 -6.77 -9.71 -10.20
CA SER A 266 -7.20 -8.87 -9.08
C SER A 266 -8.70 -8.92 -8.83
N TRP A 267 -9.51 -9.34 -9.81
CA TRP A 267 -10.96 -9.51 -9.70
C TRP A 267 -11.41 -10.87 -9.16
N LEU A 268 -10.53 -11.86 -9.11
CA LEU A 268 -10.86 -13.20 -8.61
C LEU A 268 -11.45 -13.23 -7.18
N PRO A 269 -11.14 -12.31 -6.24
CA PRO A 269 -11.83 -12.27 -4.95
C PRO A 269 -13.35 -12.20 -5.06
N LEU A 270 -13.88 -11.54 -6.10
CA LEU A 270 -15.34 -11.46 -6.32
C LEU A 270 -15.96 -12.80 -6.71
N SER A 271 -15.15 -13.81 -7.06
CA SER A 271 -15.64 -15.18 -7.25
C SER A 271 -16.35 -15.73 -6.00
N ALA A 272 -16.10 -15.14 -4.82
CA ALA A 272 -16.75 -15.49 -3.57
C ALA A 272 -18.29 -15.44 -3.65
N ASN A 273 -18.86 -14.64 -4.56
CA ASN A 273 -20.30 -14.61 -4.81
C ASN A 273 -20.86 -15.92 -5.38
N TRP A 274 -20.01 -16.79 -5.95
CA TRP A 274 -20.41 -18.07 -6.54
C TRP A 274 -19.81 -19.28 -5.83
N VAL A 275 -18.58 -19.16 -5.31
CA VAL A 275 -17.87 -20.28 -4.67
C VAL A 275 -17.83 -20.18 -3.13
N GLY A 276 -18.48 -19.17 -2.56
CA GLY A 276 -18.50 -18.90 -1.12
C GLY A 276 -17.25 -18.16 -0.62
N ASP A 277 -17.16 -17.98 0.70
CA ASP A 277 -16.13 -17.14 1.35
C ASP A 277 -14.68 -17.49 0.97
N TRP A 278 -14.40 -18.74 0.61
CA TRP A 278 -13.07 -19.13 0.17
C TRP A 278 -12.60 -18.33 -1.07
N GLY A 279 -13.52 -17.90 -1.94
CA GLY A 279 -13.21 -17.14 -3.15
C GLY A 279 -12.42 -15.86 -2.88
N TRP A 280 -12.57 -15.24 -1.70
CA TRP A 280 -11.79 -14.08 -1.28
C TRP A 280 -10.28 -14.39 -1.28
N GLN A 281 -9.89 -15.59 -0.85
CA GLN A 281 -8.48 -16.02 -0.74
C GLN A 281 -7.75 -16.05 -2.09
N LEU A 282 -8.48 -16.09 -3.21
CA LEU A 282 -7.88 -15.96 -4.54
C LEU A 282 -7.16 -14.62 -4.75
N GLY A 283 -7.40 -13.62 -3.89
CA GLY A 283 -6.65 -12.37 -3.87
C GLY A 283 -5.14 -12.55 -3.68
N HIS A 284 -4.70 -13.63 -3.02
CA HIS A 284 -3.27 -13.94 -2.86
C HIS A 284 -2.58 -14.30 -4.18
N LEU A 285 -3.32 -14.77 -5.19
CA LEU A 285 -2.75 -15.03 -6.52
C LEU A 285 -2.18 -13.74 -7.13
N PHE A 286 -2.86 -12.60 -6.95
CA PHE A 286 -2.36 -11.31 -7.41
C PHE A 286 -1.00 -10.98 -6.78
N ALA A 287 -0.93 -11.01 -5.44
CA ALA A 287 0.28 -10.65 -4.72
C ALA A 287 1.44 -11.60 -4.99
N GLY A 288 1.18 -12.92 -4.93
CA GLY A 288 2.19 -13.95 -5.16
C GLY A 288 2.75 -13.92 -6.58
N THR A 289 1.88 -13.81 -7.60
CA THR A 289 2.31 -13.74 -9.00
C THR A 289 3.08 -12.44 -9.29
N LEU A 290 2.62 -11.30 -8.76
CA LEU A 290 3.32 -10.03 -8.93
C LEU A 290 4.70 -10.06 -8.25
N TRP A 291 4.78 -10.60 -7.03
CA TRP A 291 6.05 -10.78 -6.33
C TRP A 291 7.03 -11.65 -7.13
N LEU A 292 6.56 -12.81 -7.62
CA LEU A 292 7.38 -13.73 -8.41
C LEU A 292 7.87 -13.08 -9.71
N ALA A 293 7.02 -12.30 -10.38
CA ALA A 293 7.39 -11.56 -11.58
C ALA A 293 8.49 -10.51 -11.32
N LEU A 294 8.40 -9.78 -10.21
CA LEU A 294 9.44 -8.83 -9.80
C LEU A 294 10.74 -9.54 -9.43
N TYR A 295 10.66 -10.64 -8.67
CA TYR A 295 11.80 -11.45 -8.26
C TYR A 295 12.56 -12.00 -9.48
N THR A 296 11.85 -12.62 -10.42
CA THR A 296 12.44 -13.18 -11.64
C THR A 296 13.06 -12.09 -12.53
N LYS A 297 12.41 -10.93 -12.68
CA LYS A 297 12.98 -9.77 -13.39
C LYS A 297 14.28 -9.30 -12.74
N ARG A 298 14.30 -9.18 -11.40
CA ARG A 298 15.48 -8.77 -10.64
C ARG A 298 16.64 -9.76 -10.82
N ARG A 299 16.36 -11.07 -10.75
CA ARG A 299 17.37 -12.12 -10.96
C ARG A 299 17.96 -12.09 -12.36
N ARG A 300 17.14 -11.90 -13.40
CA ARG A 300 17.63 -11.77 -14.78
C ARG A 300 18.51 -10.52 -14.96
N GLY A 301 18.12 -9.39 -14.37
CA GLY A 301 18.92 -8.16 -14.42
C GLY A 301 20.26 -8.25 -13.68
N ALA A 302 20.32 -8.98 -12.56
CA ALA A 302 21.55 -9.17 -11.79
C ALA A 302 22.59 -10.06 -12.51
N VAL A 303 22.15 -10.97 -13.38
CA VAL A 303 23.03 -11.84 -14.20
C VAL A 303 23.70 -11.06 -15.34
N CYS A 304 23.22 -9.85 -15.66
CA CYS A 304 23.73 -9.01 -16.73
C CYS A 304 24.65 -7.86 -16.25
N LEU A 305 24.98 -7.81 -14.96
CA LEU A 305 25.98 -6.87 -14.44
C LEU A 305 27.36 -7.56 -14.46
N PRO A 306 28.34 -7.01 -15.20
CA PRO A 306 29.66 -7.62 -15.38
C PRO A 306 30.47 -7.74 -14.08
#